data_AF-A0A973EVS6-F1
#
_entry.id   AF-A0A973EVS6-F1
#
_cell.length_a   1.000
_cell.length_b   1.000
_cell.length_c   1.000
_cell.angle_alpha   90.00
_cell.angle_beta   90.00
_cell.angle_gamma   90.00
#
_symmetry.space_group_name_H-M   'P 1'
#
loop_
_entity.id
_entity.type
_entity.pdbx_description
1 polymer ?
#
loop_
_entity_poly.entity_id
_entity_poly.type
_entity_poly.pdbx_seq_one_letter_code
_entity_poly.pdbx_strand_id
1 'polypeptide(L)'
;MKISVVGTGYVGLVTGTCFAESGVNVVCVDNNEEKVNILKNGQVPIYEPGLEPMLKRNIEKGRLSFTTDIREAIEGSEVIFIAVGTPPGEDGSADLKHVLAVASSIGENLKEYAVVATKSTVPVGTSEKIRKTIAQKLR
;
A
#
# COMPACT_ATOMS: atom_id res chain seq x y z
N MET A 1 3.35 6.50 -15.19
CA MET A 1 2.41 6.02 -14.18
C MET A 1 3.15 5.65 -12.91
N LYS A 2 2.88 6.31 -11.79
CA LYS A 2 3.35 5.91 -10.44
C LYS A 2 2.19 5.38 -9.61
N ILE A 3 2.37 4.20 -9.02
CA ILE A 3 1.40 3.56 -8.11
C ILE A 3 2.02 3.40 -6.72
N SER A 4 1.27 3.75 -5.68
CA SER A 4 1.61 3.38 -4.30
C SER A 4 0.80 2.18 -3.86
N VAL A 5 1.41 1.27 -3.12
CA VAL A 5 0.69 0.20 -2.41
C VAL A 5 1.02 0.27 -0.93
N VAL A 6 0.02 0.61 -0.12
CA VAL A 6 0.15 0.74 1.33
C VAL A 6 -0.23 -0.57 2.01
N GLY A 7 0.75 -1.17 2.68
CA GLY A 7 0.72 -2.51 3.26
C GLY A 7 1.47 -3.51 2.39
N THR A 8 2.44 -4.23 2.98
CA THR A 8 3.23 -5.28 2.30
C THR A 8 2.99 -6.67 2.88
N GLY A 9 1.76 -6.90 3.37
CA GLY A 9 1.25 -8.27 3.55
C GLY A 9 1.00 -8.96 2.19
N TYR A 10 0.46 -10.17 2.21
CA TYR A 10 0.18 -10.98 1.01
C TYR A 10 -0.47 -10.17 -0.12
N VAL A 11 -1.60 -9.52 0.17
CA VAL A 11 -2.40 -8.80 -0.83
C VAL A 11 -1.61 -7.64 -1.46
N GLY A 12 -0.98 -6.80 -0.62
CA GLY A 12 -0.28 -5.63 -1.10
C GLY A 12 1.01 -5.97 -1.82
N LEU A 13 1.82 -6.89 -1.28
CA LEU A 13 3.10 -7.27 -1.87
C LEU A 13 2.94 -7.90 -3.25
N VAL A 14 2.02 -8.87 -3.39
CA VAL A 14 1.72 -9.52 -4.67
C VAL A 14 1.18 -8.49 -5.67
N THR A 15 0.20 -7.68 -5.26
CA THR A 15 -0.39 -6.64 -6.12
C THR A 15 0.67 -5.66 -6.64
N GLY A 16 1.51 -5.12 -5.75
CA GLY A 16 2.57 -4.18 -6.12
C GLY A 16 3.61 -4.80 -7.05
N THR A 17 4.01 -6.04 -6.79
CA THR A 17 4.99 -6.76 -7.62
C THR A 17 4.43 -7.05 -9.02
N CYS A 18 3.16 -7.45 -9.14
CA CYS A 18 2.51 -7.68 -10.43
C CYS A 18 2.32 -6.39 -11.25
N PHE A 19 2.02 -5.25 -10.61
CA PHE A 19 1.99 -3.96 -11.31
C PHE A 19 3.37 -3.57 -11.83
N ALA A 20 4.42 -3.78 -11.03
CA ALA A 20 5.78 -3.53 -11.46
C ALA A 20 6.19 -4.43 -12.63
N GLU A 21 5.81 -5.71 -12.59
CA GLU A 21 6.07 -6.65 -13.67
C GLU A 21 5.40 -6.22 -14.98
N SER A 22 4.20 -5.63 -14.89
CA SER A 22 3.45 -5.06 -16.00
C SER A 22 4.03 -3.75 -16.54
N GLY A 23 5.11 -3.22 -15.95
CA GLY A 23 5.83 -2.03 -16.41
C GLY A 23 5.50 -0.73 -15.69
N VAL A 24 4.73 -0.77 -14.61
CA VAL A 24 4.40 0.41 -13.80
C VAL A 24 5.50 0.68 -12.77
N ASN A 25 5.74 1.95 -12.42
CA ASN A 25 6.61 2.30 -11.30
C ASN A 25 5.81 2.20 -10.01
N VAL A 26 6.23 1.33 -9.10
CA VAL A 26 5.51 1.01 -7.87
C VAL A 26 6.36 1.28 -6.65
N VAL A 27 5.79 1.99 -5.68
CA VAL A 27 6.35 2.14 -4.33
C VAL A 27 5.45 1.42 -3.34
N CYS A 28 5.99 0.37 -2.73
CA CYS A 28 5.33 -0.36 -1.65
C CYS A 28 5.76 0.23 -0.30
N VAL A 29 4.80 0.54 0.58
CA VAL A 29 5.08 1.12 1.90
C VAL A 29 4.45 0.31 3.02
N ASP A 30 5.19 0.12 4.11
CA ASP A 30 4.73 -0.55 5.33
C ASP A 30 5.44 0.08 6.54
N ASN A 31 4.79 0.09 7.70
CA ASN A 31 5.38 0.69 8.91
C ASN A 31 6.34 -0.26 9.64
N ASN A 32 6.46 -1.51 9.21
CA ASN A 32 7.40 -2.47 9.77
C ASN A 32 8.78 -2.35 9.08
N GLU A 33 9.74 -1.71 9.75
CA GLU A 33 11.10 -1.50 9.24
C GLU A 33 11.83 -2.80 8.89
N GLU A 34 11.72 -3.82 9.74
CA GLU A 34 12.36 -5.12 9.51
C GLU A 34 11.86 -5.76 8.22
N LYS A 35 10.54 -5.77 8.03
CA LYS A 35 9.89 -6.29 6.81
C LYS A 35 10.33 -5.51 5.58
N VAL A 36 10.37 -4.18 5.65
CA VAL A 36 10.82 -3.33 4.54
C VAL A 36 12.29 -3.59 4.21
N ASN A 37 13.15 -3.79 5.20
CA ASN A 37 14.56 -4.10 4.99
C ASN A 37 14.74 -5.47 4.30
N ILE A 38 13.98 -6.49 4.71
CA ILE A 38 13.95 -7.79 4.03
C ILE A 38 13.57 -7.62 2.55
N LEU A 39 12.51 -6.86 2.26
CA LEU A 39 12.03 -6.60 0.91
C LEU A 39 13.03 -5.81 0.05
N LYS A 40 13.67 -4.79 0.62
CA LYS A 40 14.75 -4.02 -0.05
C LYS A 40 15.93 -4.90 -0.46
N ASN A 41 16.22 -5.94 0.33
CA ASN A 41 17.25 -6.94 0.03
C ASN A 41 16.77 -8.03 -0.95
N GLY A 42 15.60 -7.86 -1.57
CA GLY A 42 15.05 -8.79 -2.54
C GLY A 42 14.48 -10.08 -1.94
N GLN A 43 14.31 -10.14 -0.62
CA GLN A 43 13.79 -11.32 0.08
C GLN A 43 12.29 -11.16 0.34
N VAL A 44 11.54 -12.26 0.36
CA VAL A 44 10.08 -12.25 0.54
C VAL A 44 9.72 -12.80 1.92
N PRO A 45 9.02 -12.04 2.79
CA PRO A 45 8.67 -12.47 4.16
C PRO A 45 7.44 -13.40 4.22
N ILE A 46 6.98 -13.90 3.08
CA ILE A 46 5.81 -14.77 2.93
C ILE A 46 6.14 -15.89 1.94
N TYR A 47 5.43 -17.01 2.05
CA TYR A 47 5.51 -18.04 1.02
C TYR A 47 4.49 -17.74 -0.08
N GLU A 48 4.98 -17.34 -1.26
CA GLU A 48 4.17 -17.24 -2.48
C GLU A 48 4.99 -17.70 -3.70
N PRO A 49 4.57 -18.79 -4.38
CA PRO A 49 5.32 -19.35 -5.50
C PRO A 49 5.59 -18.33 -6.62
N GLY A 50 6.86 -18.16 -6.96
CA GLY A 50 7.30 -17.28 -8.06
C GLY A 50 7.39 -15.78 -7.70
N LEU A 51 7.00 -15.38 -6.49
CA LEU A 51 7.03 -13.97 -6.09
C LEU A 51 8.46 -13.42 -5.96
N GLU A 52 9.35 -14.14 -5.27
CA GLU A 52 10.73 -13.68 -5.04
C GLU A 52 11.51 -13.37 -6.32
N PRO A 53 11.58 -14.26 -7.34
CA PRO A 53 12.27 -13.91 -8.58
C PRO A 53 11.59 -12.77 -9.34
N MET A 54 10.26 -12.60 -9.25
CA MET A 54 9.55 -11.48 -9.86
C MET A 54 9.88 -10.16 -9.16
N LEU A 55 9.92 -10.16 -7.83
CA LEU A 55 10.28 -9.02 -7.00
C LEU A 55 11.72 -8.57 -7.28
N LYS A 56 12.70 -9.48 -7.23
CA LYS A 56 14.11 -9.18 -7.49
C LYS A 56 14.31 -8.51 -8.85
N ARG A 57 13.74 -9.09 -9.92
CA ARG A 57 13.82 -8.50 -11.27
C ARG A 57 13.24 -7.09 -11.36
N ASN A 58 12.19 -6.78 -10.61
CA ASN A 58 11.56 -5.45 -10.66
C ASN A 58 12.28 -4.41 -9.80
N ILE A 59 12.94 -4.84 -8.71
CA ILE A 59 13.89 -4.00 -7.98
C ILE A 59 15.08 -3.65 -8.91
N GLU A 60 15.69 -4.64 -9.56
CA GLU A 60 16.82 -4.44 -10.48
C GLU A 60 16.48 -3.51 -11.65
N LYS A 61 15.24 -3.59 -12.16
CA LYS A 61 14.73 -2.69 -13.21
C LYS A 61 14.35 -1.29 -12.70
N GLY A 62 14.43 -1.03 -11.40
CA GLY A 62 14.03 0.24 -10.80
C GLY A 62 12.53 0.53 -10.84
N ARG A 63 11.70 -0.50 -11.08
CA ARG A 63 10.23 -0.38 -11.18
C ARG A 63 9.52 -0.68 -9.86
N LEU A 64 10.18 -1.34 -8.92
CA LEU A 64 9.63 -1.67 -7.61
C LEU A 64 10.58 -1.18 -6.53
N SER A 65 10.10 -0.33 -5.63
CA SER A 65 10.82 0.09 -4.44
C SER A 65 9.98 -0.10 -3.17
N PHE A 66 10.67 -0.13 -2.04
CA PHE A 66 10.07 -0.30 -0.73
C PHE A 66 10.51 0.84 0.19
N THR A 67 9.60 1.36 1.00
CA THR A 67 9.90 2.40 1.98
C THR A 67 9.07 2.23 3.25
N THR A 68 9.48 2.88 4.32
CA THR A 68 8.66 3.08 5.53
C THR A 68 8.06 4.47 5.59
N ASP A 69 8.50 5.38 4.71
CA ASP A 69 8.00 6.74 4.62
C ASP A 69 6.78 6.81 3.69
N ILE A 70 5.61 7.00 4.30
CA ILE A 70 4.36 7.13 3.55
C ILE A 70 4.32 8.39 2.68
N ARG A 71 5.05 9.45 3.05
CA ARG A 71 5.13 10.68 2.25
C ARG A 71 5.85 10.40 0.93
N GLU A 72 7.00 9.72 0.98
CA GLU A 72 7.75 9.30 -0.20
C GLU A 72 6.90 8.41 -1.13
N ALA A 73 6.12 7.51 -0.52
CA ALA A 73 5.23 6.64 -1.26
C ALA A 73 4.12 7.43 -1.97
N ILE A 74 3.48 8.41 -1.32
CA ILE A 74 2.35 9.18 -1.85
C ILE A 74 2.76 10.24 -2.88
N GLU A 75 3.93 10.87 -2.70
CA GLU A 75 4.33 12.01 -3.52
C GLU A 75 4.41 11.66 -5.02
N GLY A 76 3.61 12.34 -5.85
CA GLY A 76 3.55 12.11 -7.29
C GLY A 76 2.86 10.79 -7.71
N SER A 77 2.14 10.12 -6.82
CA SER A 77 1.41 8.89 -7.14
C SER A 77 0.04 9.18 -7.76
N GLU A 78 -0.23 8.54 -8.89
CA GLU A 78 -1.50 8.70 -9.62
C GLU A 78 -2.59 7.78 -9.06
N VAL A 79 -2.21 6.61 -8.52
CA VAL A 79 -3.11 5.67 -7.84
C VAL A 79 -2.48 5.18 -6.55
N ILE A 80 -3.24 5.22 -5.46
CA ILE A 80 -2.81 4.78 -4.12
C ILE A 80 -3.71 3.63 -3.68
N PHE A 81 -3.15 2.43 -3.57
CA PHE A 81 -3.85 1.27 -3.06
C PHE A 81 -3.73 1.16 -1.54
N ILE A 82 -4.85 1.00 -0.86
CA ILE A 82 -4.90 0.65 0.56
C ILE A 82 -5.07 -0.87 0.64
N ALA A 83 -4.02 -1.57 1.06
CA ALA A 83 -3.94 -3.03 1.14
C ALA A 83 -3.48 -3.51 2.54
N VAL A 84 -3.89 -2.78 3.58
CA VAL A 84 -3.62 -3.12 4.98
C VAL A 84 -4.62 -4.14 5.54
N GLY A 85 -4.25 -4.80 6.64
CA GLY A 85 -5.11 -5.76 7.31
C GLY A 85 -6.32 -5.12 7.97
N THR A 86 -7.42 -5.86 7.97
CA THR A 86 -8.70 -5.53 8.62
C THR A 86 -9.14 -6.73 9.48
N PRO A 87 -8.39 -7.05 10.56
CA PRO A 87 -8.72 -8.17 11.42
C PRO A 87 -10.09 -7.97 12.09
N PRO A 88 -10.73 -9.04 12.60
CA PRO A 88 -11.93 -8.89 13.41
C PRO A 88 -11.60 -8.14 14.72
N GLY A 89 -12.48 -7.24 15.11
CA GLY A 89 -12.51 -6.61 16.43
C GLY A 89 -13.11 -7.55 17.48
N GLU A 90 -13.17 -7.08 18.73
CA GLU A 90 -13.67 -7.86 19.87
C GLU A 90 -15.14 -8.30 19.71
N ASP A 91 -15.94 -7.50 18.99
CA ASP A 91 -17.35 -7.78 18.67
C ASP A 91 -17.53 -8.55 17.34
N GLY A 92 -16.44 -8.97 16.70
CA GLY A 92 -16.42 -9.65 15.41
C GLY A 92 -16.60 -8.72 14.19
N SER A 93 -16.77 -7.41 14.39
CA SER A 93 -16.80 -6.45 13.28
C SER A 93 -15.39 -6.26 12.68
N ALA A 94 -15.30 -5.75 11.45
CA ALA A 94 -13.99 -5.48 10.86
C ALA A 94 -13.31 -4.27 11.51
N ASP A 95 -12.09 -4.43 12.02
CA ASP A 95 -11.27 -3.34 12.54
C ASP A 95 -10.74 -2.46 11.40
N LEU A 96 -11.26 -1.23 11.31
CA LEU A 96 -10.91 -0.26 10.27
C LEU A 96 -9.79 0.71 10.67
N LYS A 97 -9.20 0.57 11.87
CA LYS A 97 -8.21 1.53 12.38
C LYS A 97 -7.05 1.74 11.41
N HIS A 98 -6.54 0.65 10.82
CA HIS A 98 -5.40 0.72 9.89
C HIS A 98 -5.80 1.39 8.58
N VAL A 99 -6.98 1.07 8.05
CA VAL A 99 -7.50 1.68 6.81
C VAL A 99 -7.70 3.19 6.98
N LEU A 100 -8.29 3.61 8.11
CA LEU A 100 -8.54 5.03 8.38
C LEU A 100 -7.25 5.80 8.74
N ALA A 101 -6.29 5.16 9.40
CA ALA A 101 -4.96 5.74 9.62
C ALA A 101 -4.26 6.02 8.28
N VAL A 102 -4.26 5.06 7.36
CA VAL A 102 -3.74 5.26 6.00
C VAL A 102 -4.49 6.38 5.27
N ALA A 103 -5.83 6.39 5.34
CA ALA A 103 -6.63 7.46 4.75
C ALA A 103 -6.27 8.85 5.31
N SER A 104 -6.02 8.96 6.62
CA SER A 104 -5.57 10.20 7.25
C SER A 104 -4.20 10.63 6.69
N SER A 105 -3.23 9.71 6.65
CA SER A 105 -1.90 9.99 6.11
C SER A 105 -1.93 10.36 4.62
N ILE A 106 -2.85 9.78 3.83
CA ILE A 106 -3.09 10.21 2.45
C ILE A 106 -3.51 11.68 2.44
N GLY A 107 -4.56 12.06 3.17
CA GLY A 107 -5.02 13.45 3.18
C GLY A 107 -3.97 14.45 3.68
N GLU A 108 -3.09 14.06 4.60
CA GLU A 108 -2.01 14.91 5.11
C GLU A 108 -0.86 15.15 4.11
N ASN A 109 -0.66 14.24 3.15
CA ASN A 109 0.49 14.25 2.24
C ASN A 109 0.11 14.42 0.76
N LEU A 110 -1.17 14.32 0.42
CA LEU A 110 -1.64 14.43 -0.96
C LEU A 110 -1.60 15.89 -1.44
N LYS A 111 -0.73 16.17 -2.41
CA LYS A 111 -0.58 17.49 -3.03
C LYS A 111 -1.25 17.62 -4.39
N GLU A 112 -1.38 16.50 -5.09
CA GLU A 112 -1.87 16.41 -6.46
C GLU A 112 -3.04 15.42 -6.52
N TYR A 113 -3.81 15.45 -7.61
CA TYR A 113 -4.90 14.51 -7.78
C TYR A 113 -4.39 13.07 -7.84
N ALA A 114 -5.00 12.18 -7.05
CA ALA A 114 -4.75 10.75 -7.09
C ALA A 114 -6.05 9.97 -6.90
N VAL A 115 -6.11 8.78 -7.50
CA VAL A 115 -7.18 7.81 -7.25
C VAL A 115 -6.81 6.95 -6.04
N VAL A 116 -7.67 6.93 -5.02
CA VAL A 116 -7.49 6.04 -3.87
C VAL A 116 -8.33 4.77 -4.05
N ALA A 117 -7.67 3.63 -4.13
CA ALA A 117 -8.29 2.33 -4.36
C ALA A 117 -8.20 1.46 -3.10
N THR A 118 -9.35 1.16 -2.49
CA THR A 118 -9.41 0.24 -1.34
C THR A 118 -9.33 -1.21 -1.83
N LYS A 119 -8.21 -1.89 -1.54
CA LYS A 119 -8.00 -3.31 -1.83
C LYS A 119 -8.22 -4.18 -0.59
N SER A 120 -8.05 -3.62 0.61
CA SER A 120 -8.44 -4.25 1.88
C SER A 120 -9.91 -4.68 1.86
N THR A 121 -10.21 -5.83 2.46
CA THR A 121 -11.59 -6.30 2.63
C THR A 121 -12.28 -5.44 3.68
N VAL A 122 -13.21 -4.59 3.25
CA VAL A 122 -13.89 -3.63 4.14
C VAL A 122 -15.41 -3.78 4.04
N PRO A 123 -16.16 -3.48 5.13
CA PRO A 123 -17.62 -3.43 5.08
C PRO A 123 -18.14 -2.39 4.07
N VAL A 124 -19.36 -2.60 3.60
CA VAL A 124 -20.08 -1.64 2.74
C VAL A 124 -20.13 -0.26 3.40
N GLY A 125 -19.95 0.79 2.60
CA GLY A 125 -19.91 2.18 3.06
C GLY A 125 -18.54 2.66 3.59
N THR A 126 -17.54 1.78 3.69
CA THR A 126 -16.20 2.18 4.15
C THR A 126 -15.50 3.15 3.20
N SER A 127 -15.73 3.06 1.88
CA SER A 127 -15.19 4.01 0.91
C SER A 127 -15.62 5.46 1.19
N GLU A 128 -16.86 5.67 1.66
CA GLU A 128 -17.32 7.01 2.05
C GLU A 128 -16.65 7.49 3.35
N LYS A 129 -16.37 6.58 4.31
CA LYS A 129 -15.58 6.91 5.50
C LYS A 129 -14.16 7.33 5.11
N ILE A 130 -13.50 6.56 4.24
CA ILE A 130 -12.16 6.87 3.72
C ILE A 130 -12.15 8.24 3.05
N ARG A 131 -13.10 8.51 2.15
CA ARG A 131 -13.23 9.80 1.47
C ARG A 131 -13.36 10.96 2.45
N LYS A 132 -14.23 10.83 3.46
CA LYS A 132 -14.41 11.85 4.51
C LYS A 132 -13.13 12.06 5.32
N THR A 133 -12.45 10.98 5.71
CA THR A 133 -11.19 11.07 6.46
C THR A 133 -10.09 11.78 5.66
N ILE A 134 -9.94 11.45 4.37
CA ILE A 134 -8.99 12.16 3.49
C ILE A 134 -9.37 13.64 3.39
N ALA A 135 -10.64 13.94 3.11
CA ALA A 135 -11.12 15.32 2.94
C ALA A 135 -10.93 16.19 4.19
N GLN A 136 -11.02 15.62 5.39
CA GLN A 136 -10.77 16.33 6.65
C GLN A 136 -9.30 16.70 6.86
N LYS A 137 -8.39 16.05 6.14
CA LYS A 137 -6.93 16.18 6.30
C LYS A 137 -6.27 16.93 5.16
N LEU A 138 -6.91 16.99 3.99
CA LEU A 138 -6.49 17.85 2.87
C LEU A 138 -6.42 19.30 3.34
N ARG A 139 -5.27 19.93 3.08
CA ARG A 139 -5.00 21.34 3.36
C ARG A 139 -4.90 22.13 2.07
#